data_AF-A0A380E1Z3-F1
#
_entry.id   AF-A0A380E1Z3-F1
#
_cell.length_a   1.000
_cell.length_b   1.000
_cell.length_c   1.000
_cell.angle_alpha   90.00
_cell.angle_beta   90.00
_cell.angle_gamma   90.00
#
_symmetry.space_group_name_H-M   'P 1'
#
loop_
_entity.id
_entity.type
_entity.pdbx_description
1 polymer ?
#
loop_
_entity_poly.entity_id
_entity_poly.type
_entity_poly.pdbx_seq_one_letter_code
_entity_poly.pdbx_strand_id
1 'polypeptide(L)'
;MHEAEFDFLKDPVKNGADKFKQYGLPIITSKVTPEKLNEGSKEIEGFKFNVLHTPGHSPGSLTYVFDEFAVVGDTLFNNGIGRTDLYKGDYETLVDSIQDKIFELEGDLPLFPGHGPYTTVDDEQLNPFLHG
;
A
#
# COMPACT_ATOMS: atom_id res chain seq x y z
N MET A 1 -7.50 -4.66 -7.29
CA MET A 1 -7.29 -4.28 -5.87
C MET A 1 -7.61 -5.47 -4.97
N HIS A 2 -7.21 -5.44 -3.70
CA HIS A 2 -7.57 -6.49 -2.75
C HIS A 2 -9.05 -6.43 -2.36
N GLU A 3 -9.68 -7.58 -2.10
CA GLU A 3 -11.13 -7.64 -1.84
C GLU A 3 -11.55 -6.96 -0.53
N ALA A 4 -10.63 -6.87 0.43
CA ALA A 4 -10.87 -6.24 1.73
C ALA A 4 -11.26 -4.75 1.66
N GLU A 5 -11.07 -4.12 0.50
CA GLU A 5 -11.34 -2.69 0.25
C GLU A 5 -12.35 -2.47 -0.87
N PHE A 6 -13.00 -3.51 -1.40
CA PHE A 6 -13.97 -3.34 -2.50
C PHE A 6 -15.10 -2.36 -2.15
N ASP A 7 -15.52 -2.33 -0.89
CA ASP A 7 -16.51 -1.41 -0.39
C ASP A 7 -15.97 0.02 -0.20
N PHE A 8 -14.65 0.21 -0.06
CA PHE A 8 -14.05 1.54 0.09
C PHE A 8 -14.23 2.37 -1.17
N LEU A 9 -14.25 1.75 -2.36
CA LEU A 9 -14.48 2.47 -3.63
C LEU A 9 -15.84 3.18 -3.69
N LYS A 10 -16.85 2.64 -3.00
CA LYS A 10 -18.23 3.13 -3.04
C LYS A 10 -18.65 3.86 -1.77
N ASP A 11 -17.88 3.72 -0.70
CA ASP A 11 -18.15 4.28 0.63
C ASP A 11 -17.18 5.44 0.95
N PRO A 12 -17.63 6.71 0.81
CA PRO A 12 -16.82 7.90 1.08
C PRO A 12 -16.29 8.01 2.51
N VAL A 13 -16.94 7.33 3.47
CA VAL A 13 -16.48 7.34 4.86
C VAL A 13 -15.23 6.48 4.99
N LYS A 14 -15.23 5.30 4.36
CA LYS A 14 -14.12 4.34 4.44
C LYS A 14 -12.88 4.79 3.68
N ASN A 15 -13.05 5.41 2.50
CA ASN A 15 -11.92 5.96 1.73
C ASN A 15 -11.52 7.40 2.14
N GLY A 16 -12.20 7.99 3.13
CA GLY A 16 -11.89 9.30 3.67
C GLY A 16 -12.37 10.50 2.85
N ALA A 17 -12.97 10.31 1.68
CA ALA A 17 -13.50 11.39 0.84
C ALA A 17 -14.59 12.22 1.56
N ASP A 18 -15.30 11.62 2.52
CA ASP A 18 -16.33 12.31 3.31
C ASP A 18 -15.80 13.50 4.10
N LYS A 19 -14.52 13.45 4.51
CA LYS A 19 -13.85 14.54 5.23
C LYS A 19 -13.83 15.84 4.44
N PHE A 20 -13.93 15.80 3.11
CA PHE A 20 -13.89 17.00 2.27
C PHE A 20 -15.21 17.76 2.19
N LYS A 21 -16.32 17.20 2.68
CA LYS A 21 -17.60 17.92 2.83
C LYS A 21 -17.44 19.19 3.68
N GLN A 22 -16.54 19.17 4.66
CA GLN A 22 -16.29 20.33 5.53
C GLN A 22 -15.80 21.56 4.74
N TYR A 23 -15.22 21.35 3.55
CA TYR A 23 -14.77 22.39 2.63
C TYR A 23 -15.80 22.73 1.55
N GLY A 24 -17.03 22.22 1.66
CA GLY A 24 -18.10 22.46 0.68
C GLY A 24 -17.99 21.63 -0.59
N LEU A 25 -17.09 20.63 -0.65
CA LEU A 25 -16.96 19.75 -1.81
C LEU A 25 -18.08 18.71 -1.83
N PRO A 26 -18.68 18.43 -3.00
CA PRO A 26 -19.70 17.40 -3.13
C PRO A 26 -19.11 16.00 -2.97
N ILE A 27 -19.92 15.06 -2.52
CA ILE A 27 -19.56 13.64 -2.55
C ILE A 27 -19.72 13.09 -3.95
N ILE A 28 -18.64 12.47 -4.43
CA ILE A 28 -18.61 11.71 -5.67
C ILE A 28 -18.25 10.28 -5.30
N THR A 29 -19.07 9.32 -5.74
CA THR A 29 -18.82 7.89 -5.54
C THR A 29 -18.48 7.22 -6.86
N SER A 30 -17.59 6.22 -6.80
CA SER A 30 -17.29 5.39 -7.95
C SER A 30 -18.46 4.45 -8.27
N LYS A 31 -18.73 4.26 -9.56
CA LYS A 31 -19.68 3.26 -10.07
C LYS A 31 -18.99 1.99 -10.57
N VAL A 32 -17.65 1.95 -10.49
CA VAL A 32 -16.83 0.84 -10.98
C VAL A 32 -17.04 -0.40 -10.10
N THR A 33 -16.98 -1.56 -10.72
CA THR A 33 -16.84 -2.84 -10.02
C THR A 33 -15.36 -3.21 -10.03
N PRO A 34 -14.70 -3.30 -8.87
CA PRO A 34 -13.29 -3.66 -8.82
C PRO A 34 -13.07 -5.11 -9.22
N GLU A 35 -11.94 -5.35 -9.86
CA GLU A 35 -11.41 -6.71 -10.06
C GLU A 35 -10.45 -7.08 -8.93
N LYS A 36 -10.57 -8.34 -8.49
CA LYS A 36 -9.79 -8.90 -7.39
C LYS A 36 -8.37 -9.17 -7.86
N LEU A 37 -7.40 -8.61 -7.14
CA LEU A 37 -6.00 -8.99 -7.26
C LEU A 37 -5.57 -9.69 -5.97
N ASN A 38 -5.11 -10.92 -6.12
CA ASN A 38 -4.52 -11.73 -5.06
C ASN A 38 -2.99 -11.64 -5.13
N GLU A 39 -2.35 -11.95 -4.01
CA GLU A 39 -0.91 -12.17 -3.93
C GLU A 39 -0.42 -13.23 -4.95
N GLY A 40 0.84 -13.12 -5.35
CA GLY A 40 1.53 -13.99 -6.31
C GLY A 40 1.69 -13.37 -7.71
N SER A 41 2.23 -14.16 -8.63
CA SER A 41 2.52 -13.72 -10.00
C SER A 41 1.27 -13.37 -10.79
N LYS A 42 1.34 -12.27 -11.53
CA LYS A 42 0.29 -11.73 -12.39
C LYS A 42 0.86 -11.28 -13.73
N GLU A 43 -0.03 -11.29 -14.72
CA GLU A 43 0.19 -10.66 -16.00
C GLU A 43 -1.09 -9.91 -16.38
N ILE A 44 -0.97 -8.62 -16.70
CA ILE A 44 -2.09 -7.78 -17.15
C ILE A 44 -1.64 -7.07 -18.41
N GLU A 45 -2.34 -7.30 -19.53
CA GLU A 45 -2.05 -6.65 -20.82
C GLU A 45 -0.55 -6.73 -21.23
N GLY A 46 0.10 -7.86 -20.93
CA GLY A 46 1.52 -8.10 -21.22
C GLY A 46 2.52 -7.62 -20.15
N PHE A 47 2.07 -6.89 -19.13
CA PHE A 47 2.89 -6.49 -17.99
C PHE A 47 2.93 -7.61 -16.95
N LYS A 48 4.13 -8.13 -16.67
CA LYS A 48 4.36 -9.18 -15.66
C LYS A 48 4.90 -8.58 -14.37
N PHE A 49 4.36 -9.01 -13.25
CA PHE A 49 4.77 -8.56 -11.92
C PHE A 49 4.29 -9.54 -10.86
N ASN A 50 4.90 -9.49 -9.68
CA ASN A 50 4.38 -10.14 -8.48
C ASN A 50 3.57 -9.14 -7.66
N VAL A 51 2.44 -9.59 -7.13
CA VAL A 51 1.66 -8.85 -6.14
C VAL A 51 2.01 -9.39 -4.76
N LEU A 52 2.28 -8.51 -3.81
CA LEU A 52 2.36 -8.82 -2.39
C LEU A 52 1.18 -8.17 -1.67
N HIS A 53 0.48 -8.90 -0.81
CA HIS A 53 -0.52 -8.31 0.08
C HIS A 53 0.19 -7.78 1.32
N THR A 54 0.27 -6.46 1.43
CA THR A 54 1.04 -5.76 2.48
C THR A 54 0.11 -4.87 3.30
N PRO A 55 -0.82 -5.45 4.11
CA PRO A 55 -1.77 -4.69 4.90
C PRO A 55 -1.12 -3.89 6.04
N GLY A 56 -1.92 -3.09 6.74
CA GLY A 56 -1.52 -2.42 7.99
C GLY A 56 -1.71 -0.92 7.92
N HIS A 57 -1.24 -0.24 6.87
CA HIS A 57 -1.72 1.12 6.57
C HIS A 57 -3.21 1.10 6.25
N SER A 58 -3.60 0.14 5.42
CA SER A 58 -4.99 -0.18 5.08
C SER A 58 -5.14 -1.69 4.92
N PRO A 59 -6.35 -2.27 5.04
CA PRO A 59 -6.52 -3.73 5.04
C PRO A 59 -6.29 -4.38 3.67
N GLY A 60 -6.33 -3.62 2.58
CA GLY A 60 -6.18 -4.12 1.21
C GLY A 60 -4.99 -3.54 0.45
N SER A 61 -4.05 -2.90 1.17
CA SER A 61 -2.78 -2.43 0.58
C SER A 61 -2.04 -3.56 -0.15
N LEU A 62 -1.61 -3.28 -1.38
CA LEU A 62 -0.86 -4.20 -2.23
C LEU A 62 0.44 -3.53 -2.66
N THR A 63 1.54 -4.28 -2.61
CA THR A 63 2.82 -3.91 -3.22
C THR A 63 2.95 -4.63 -4.56
N TYR A 64 3.43 -3.92 -5.59
CA TYR A 64 3.64 -4.46 -6.93
C TYR A 64 5.13 -4.52 -7.25
N VAL A 65 5.66 -5.72 -7.46
CA VAL A 65 7.08 -5.98 -7.67
C VAL A 65 7.31 -6.35 -9.13
N PHE A 66 8.10 -5.54 -9.83
CA PHE A 66 8.58 -5.78 -11.18
C PHE A 66 10.04 -6.21 -11.14
N ASP A 67 10.60 -6.58 -12.28
CA ASP A 67 11.98 -7.08 -12.38
C ASP A 67 13.03 -6.05 -11.92
N GLU A 68 12.77 -4.74 -12.10
CA GLU A 68 13.75 -3.67 -11.87
C GLU A 68 13.33 -2.68 -10.76
N PHE A 69 12.12 -2.80 -10.20
CA PHE A 69 11.62 -1.90 -9.15
C PHE A 69 10.37 -2.46 -8.48
N ALA A 70 9.98 -1.88 -7.34
CA ALA A 70 8.68 -2.12 -6.71
C ALA A 70 7.91 -0.82 -6.47
N VAL A 71 6.58 -0.87 -6.56
CA VAL A 71 5.67 0.19 -6.10
C VAL A 71 5.00 -0.28 -4.83
N VAL A 72 5.34 0.35 -3.70
CA VAL A 72 5.00 -0.14 -2.35
C VAL A 72 3.79 0.55 -1.72
N GLY A 73 3.27 1.60 -2.36
CA GLY A 73 2.14 2.37 -1.85
C GLY A 73 2.46 3.06 -0.53
N ASP A 74 1.46 3.16 0.35
CA ASP A 74 1.59 3.84 1.65
C ASP A 74 2.04 2.86 2.75
N THR A 75 3.06 2.05 2.46
CA THR A 75 3.63 1.09 3.42
C THR A 75 4.97 1.60 3.95
N LEU A 76 6.06 1.41 3.21
CA LEU A 76 7.40 1.89 3.52
C LEU A 76 7.71 3.17 2.74
N PHE A 77 8.22 4.18 3.42
CA PHE A 77 8.67 5.44 2.83
C PHE A 77 10.17 5.61 3.07
N ASN A 78 10.82 6.51 2.31
CA ASN A 78 12.19 6.92 2.61
C ASN A 78 12.28 7.49 4.04
N ASN A 79 12.89 6.74 4.96
CA ASN A 79 13.00 7.02 6.39
C ASN A 79 11.63 7.30 7.06
N GLY A 80 10.61 6.54 6.70
CA GLY A 80 9.26 6.64 7.27
C GLY A 80 8.38 5.42 6.97
N ILE A 81 7.17 5.40 7.53
CA ILE A 81 6.14 4.39 7.22
C ILE A 81 4.75 5.04 7.07
N GLY A 82 3.83 4.32 6.45
CA GLY A 82 2.42 4.66 6.42
C GLY A 82 1.81 4.82 7.81
N ARG A 83 0.92 5.80 7.97
CA ARG A 83 0.14 5.93 9.21
C ARG A 83 -0.81 4.74 9.38
N THR A 84 -1.06 4.32 10.60
CA THR A 84 -1.85 3.11 10.92
C THR A 84 -3.09 3.39 11.76
N ASP A 85 -3.48 4.65 11.91
CA ASP A 85 -4.62 5.10 12.72
C ASP A 85 -5.89 5.37 11.88
N LEU A 86 -5.88 5.02 10.58
CA LEU A 86 -7.03 5.14 9.70
C LEU A 86 -7.98 3.93 9.82
N TYR A 87 -9.08 3.95 9.07
CA TYR A 87 -10.08 2.88 9.14
C TYR A 87 -9.45 1.52 8.81
N LYS A 88 -9.45 0.62 9.81
CA LYS A 88 -8.80 -0.71 9.77
C LYS A 88 -7.28 -0.67 9.54
N GLY A 89 -6.62 0.46 9.83
CA GLY A 89 -5.17 0.48 9.97
C GLY A 89 -4.74 -0.21 11.26
N ASP A 90 -3.55 -0.81 11.25
CA ASP A 90 -2.92 -1.49 12.38
C ASP A 90 -1.40 -1.44 12.25
N TYR A 91 -0.73 -1.01 13.33
CA TYR A 91 0.72 -0.76 13.34
C TYR A 91 1.53 -2.05 13.22
N GLU A 92 1.27 -3.04 14.07
CA GLU A 92 2.02 -4.30 14.06
C GLU A 92 1.85 -5.02 12.72
N THR A 93 0.63 -5.06 12.18
CA THR A 93 0.36 -5.62 10.85
C THR A 93 1.16 -4.93 9.75
N LEU A 94 1.37 -3.60 9.84
CA LEU A 94 2.18 -2.86 8.87
C LEU A 94 3.66 -3.21 9.00
N VAL A 95 4.17 -3.26 10.24
CA VAL A 95 5.56 -3.64 10.53
C VAL A 95 5.84 -5.05 10.03
N ASP A 96 4.98 -6.02 10.35
CA ASP A 96 5.05 -7.40 9.85
C ASP A 96 5.04 -7.43 8.32
N SER A 97 4.16 -6.66 7.68
CA SER A 97 4.09 -6.61 6.21
C SER A 97 5.37 -6.04 5.57
N ILE A 98 6.01 -5.07 6.21
CA ILE A 98 7.27 -4.51 5.74
C ILE A 98 8.40 -5.52 5.95
N GLN A 99 8.54 -6.06 7.16
CA GLN A 99 9.65 -6.95 7.53
C GLN A 99 9.58 -8.33 6.85
N ASP A 100 8.39 -8.94 6.79
CA ASP A 100 8.24 -10.31 6.30
C ASP A 100 8.07 -10.40 4.77
N LYS A 101 7.80 -9.28 4.10
CA LYS A 101 7.54 -9.27 2.64
C LYS A 101 8.36 -8.24 1.87
N ILE A 102 8.37 -6.98 2.29
CA ILE A 102 9.09 -5.93 1.55
C ILE A 102 10.61 -6.07 1.78
N PHE A 103 11.05 -6.40 3.00
CA PHE A 103 12.47 -6.59 3.31
C PHE A 103 13.07 -7.88 2.77
N GLU A 104 12.25 -8.79 2.22
CA GLU A 104 12.70 -9.98 1.50
C GLU A 104 13.01 -9.70 0.01
N LEU A 105 12.77 -8.48 -0.47
CA LEU A 105 13.16 -8.05 -1.81
C LEU A 105 14.68 -7.83 -1.92
N GLU A 106 15.20 -7.73 -3.14
CA GLU A 106 16.61 -7.42 -3.36
C GLU A 106 16.99 -6.09 -2.68
N GLY A 107 18.13 -6.09 -1.99
CA GLY A 107 18.56 -4.99 -1.11
C GLY A 107 18.59 -3.63 -1.78
N ASP A 108 19.04 -3.58 -3.03
CA ASP A 108 19.19 -2.39 -3.86
C ASP A 108 18.02 -2.14 -4.84
N LEU A 109 16.96 -2.96 -4.78
CA LEU A 109 15.78 -2.79 -5.62
C LEU A 109 15.11 -1.43 -5.31
N PRO A 110 14.92 -0.55 -6.30
CA PRO A 110 14.24 0.72 -6.09
C PRO A 110 12.79 0.51 -5.61
N LEU A 111 12.47 1.05 -4.44
CA LEU A 111 11.14 1.05 -3.86
C LEU A 111 10.51 2.43 -4.05
N PHE A 112 9.42 2.49 -4.81
CA PHE A 112 8.65 3.71 -5.08
C PHE A 112 7.41 3.76 -4.19
N PRO A 113 7.38 4.63 -3.17
CA PRO A 113 6.22 4.79 -2.30
C PRO A 113 5.07 5.59 -2.94
N GLY A 114 3.91 5.56 -2.29
CA GLY A 114 2.79 6.43 -2.65
C GLY A 114 3.09 7.93 -2.42
N HIS A 115 4.03 8.24 -1.52
CA HIS A 115 4.42 9.60 -1.17
C HIS A 115 5.92 9.71 -0.87
N GLY A 116 6.50 10.86 -1.22
CA GLY A 116 7.92 11.14 -0.98
C GLY A 116 8.86 10.57 -2.06
N PRO A 117 10.18 10.64 -1.84
CA PRO A 117 11.18 10.07 -2.76
C PRO A 117 11.24 8.55 -2.63
N TYR A 118 11.88 7.90 -3.61
CA TYR A 118 12.18 6.47 -3.56
C TYR A 118 13.21 6.13 -2.47
N THR A 119 13.29 4.85 -2.11
CA THR A 119 14.31 4.29 -1.21
C THR A 119 14.66 2.85 -1.65
N THR A 120 15.44 2.11 -0.86
CA THR A 120 15.77 0.70 -1.06
C THR A 120 15.58 -0.10 0.24
N VAL A 121 15.57 -1.42 0.17
CA VAL A 121 15.52 -2.26 1.39
C VAL A 121 16.75 -2.04 2.26
N ASP A 122 17.93 -1.92 1.63
CA ASP A 122 19.20 -1.69 2.32
C ASP A 122 19.22 -0.35 3.07
N ASP A 123 18.70 0.72 2.45
CA ASP A 123 18.65 2.05 3.06
C ASP A 123 17.69 2.11 4.26
N GLU A 124 16.64 1.29 4.27
CA GLU A 124 15.59 1.29 5.30
C GLU A 124 15.82 0.28 6.43
N GLN A 125 16.92 -0.47 6.44
CA GLN A 125 17.23 -1.48 7.49
C GLN A 125 17.19 -0.92 8.92
N LEU A 126 17.53 0.37 9.07
CA LEU A 126 17.54 1.08 10.35
C LEU A 126 16.41 2.10 10.47
N ASN A 127 15.35 1.96 9.67
CA ASN A 127 14.20 2.86 9.70
C ASN A 127 13.62 2.90 11.14
N PRO A 128 13.61 4.08 11.80
CA PRO A 128 13.31 4.21 13.21
C PRO A 128 11.82 4.01 13.56
N PHE A 129 10.97 3.85 12.55
CA PHE A 129 9.55 3.58 12.73
C PHE A 129 9.23 2.09 12.70
N LEU A 130 10.19 1.22 12.41
CA LEU A 130 10.06 -0.22 12.47
C LEU A 130 10.50 -0.72 13.84
N HIS A 131 9.57 -0.72 14.80
CA HIS A 131 9.76 -1.28 16.13
C HIS A 131 8.68 -2.33 16.42
N GLY A 132 9.11 -3.48 16.96
CA GLY A 132 8.27 -4.54 17.51
C GLY A 132 8.78 -4.98 18.88
#